data_AF-A0A7C7ZUV3-F1
#
_entry.id   AF-A0A7C7ZUV3-F1
#
_cell.length_a   1.000
_cell.length_b   1.000
_cell.length_c   1.000
_cell.angle_alpha   90.00
_cell.angle_beta   90.00
_cell.angle_gamma   90.00
#
_symmetry.space_group_name_H-M   'P 1'
#
loop_
_entity.id
_entity.type
_entity.pdbx_description
1 polymer ?
#
loop_
_entity_poly.entity_id
_entity_poly.type
_entity_poly.pdbx_seq_one_letter_code
_entity_poly.pdbx_strand_id
1 'polypeptide(L)' 'MKEHTREDYLRKAKRVVVKVGSGVLTAADGLNMSVIENLTIEICALREKGIEVILVSSG' A
#
# COMPACT_ATOMS: atom_id res chain seq x y z
N MET A 1 13.57 11.24 -25.05
CA MET A 1 13.19 10.17 -24.09
C MET A 1 11.67 10.07 -24.11
N LYS A 2 11.09 8.86 -24.23
CA LYS A 2 9.64 8.71 -24.02
C LYS A 2 9.38 8.86 -22.51
N GLU A 3 8.45 9.74 -22.17
CA GLU A 3 8.03 9.94 -20.80
C GLU A 3 7.21 8.72 -20.36
N HIS A 4 7.57 8.12 -19.23
CA HIS A 4 6.86 6.96 -18.68
C HIS A 4 5.93 7.41 -17.57
N THR A 5 4.69 6.91 -17.60
CA THR A 5 3.70 7.19 -16.56
C THR A 5 4.01 6.40 -15.29
N ARG A 6 3.45 6.82 -14.15
CA ARG A 6 3.58 6.06 -12.90
C ARG A 6 2.99 4.65 -13.05
N GLU A 7 1.88 4.52 -13.77
CA GLU A 7 1.22 3.25 -14.06
C GLU A 7 2.14 2.30 -14.83
N ASP A 8 2.95 2.80 -15.76
CA ASP A 8 3.88 1.97 -16.53
C ASP A 8 4.95 1.30 -15.67
N TYR A 9 5.41 1.98 -14.62
CA TYR A 9 6.35 1.41 -13.66
C TYR A 9 5.66 0.39 -12.74
N LEU A 10 4.48 0.73 -12.22
CA LEU A 10 3.74 -0.14 -11.31
C LEU A 10 3.27 -1.43 -11.98
N ARG A 11 2.85 -1.39 -13.25
CA ARG A 11 2.38 -2.57 -14.00
C ARG A 11 3.44 -3.67 -14.13
N LYS A 12 4.73 -3.32 -14.04
CA LYS A 12 5.85 -4.26 -14.15
C LYS A 12 6.42 -4.70 -12.80
N ALA A 13 5.95 -4.11 -11.70
CA ALA A 13 6.48 -4.37 -10.37
C ALA A 13 6.06 -5.77 -9.88
N LYS A 14 7.06 -6.60 -9.56
CA LYS A 14 6.83 -7.93 -8.94
C LYS A 14 6.81 -7.87 -7.41
N ARG A 15 7.47 -6.86 -6.85
CA ARG A 15 7.54 -6.58 -5.42
C ARG A 15 7.36 -5.10 -5.17
N VAL A 16 6.58 -4.74 -4.16
CA VAL A 16 6.34 -3.36 -3.76
C VAL A 16 6.57 -3.18 -2.26
N VAL A 17 7.05 -2.01 -1.89
CA VAL A 17 7.10 -1.55 -0.50
C VAL A 17 5.97 -0.53 -0.33
N VAL A 18 5.01 -0.84 0.55
CA VAL A 18 3.91 0.06 0.89
C VAL A 18 4.26 0.71 2.22
N LYS A 19 4.62 2.00 2.19
CA LYS A 19 4.82 2.80 3.40
C LYS A 19 3.51 3.48 3.78
N VAL A 20 3.09 3.31 5.03
CA VAL A 20 1.92 4.00 5.57
C VAL A 20 2.35 4.85 6.76
N GLY A 21 2.03 6.14 6.72
CA GLY A 21 2.37 7.13 7.77
C GLY A 21 1.36 7.16 8.91
N SER A 22 1.72 7.64 10.10
CA SER A 22 0.81 7.71 11.26
C SER A 22 -0.45 8.53 10.95
N GLY A 23 -0.32 9.64 10.20
CA GLY A 23 -1.47 10.46 9.78
C GLY A 23 -2.50 9.73 8.89
N VAL A 24 -2.16 8.56 8.35
CA VAL A 24 -3.11 7.68 7.64
C VAL A 24 -3.71 6.64 8.61
N LEU A 25 -2.91 6.14 9.56
CA LEU A 25 -3.28 5.04 10.45
C LEU A 25 -4.01 5.49 11.72
N THR A 26 -3.99 6.78 12.06
CA THR A 26 -4.55 7.29 13.33
C THR A 26 -5.81 8.12 13.12
N ALA A 27 -6.73 8.03 14.10
CA ALA A 27 -7.88 8.88 14.29
C ALA A 27 -7.72 9.71 15.59
N ALA A 28 -8.73 10.51 15.95
CA ALA A 28 -8.67 11.36 17.14
C ALA A 28 -8.48 10.56 18.46
N ASP A 29 -8.95 9.31 18.50
CA ASP A 29 -9.02 8.45 19.68
C ASP A 29 -8.20 7.16 19.56
N GLY A 30 -7.29 7.07 18.59
CA GLY A 30 -6.40 5.91 18.43
C GLY A 30 -6.17 5.54 16.98
N LEU A 31 -6.29 4.25 16.66
CA LEU A 31 -6.11 3.76 15.29
C LEU A 31 -7.38 3.93 14.47
N ASN A 32 -7.23 4.34 13.22
CA ASN A 32 -8.29 4.35 12.24
C ASN A 32 -8.49 2.94 11.67
N MET A 33 -9.29 2.14 12.36
CA MET A 33 -9.53 0.74 11.99
C MET A 33 -10.14 0.58 10.60
N SER A 34 -10.99 1.52 10.16
CA SER A 34 -11.56 1.49 8.80
C SER A 34 -10.50 1.63 7.71
N VAL A 35 -9.52 2.53 7.91
CA VAL A 35 -8.38 2.66 6.98
C VAL A 35 -7.51 1.41 7.00
N ILE A 36 -7.25 0.85 8.17
CA ILE A 36 -6.45 -0.38 8.31
C ILE A 36 -7.12 -1.57 7.61
N GLU A 37 -8.44 -1.72 7.75
CA GLU A 37 -9.22 -2.76 7.08
C GLU A 37 -9.15 -2.61 5.56
N ASN A 38 -9.36 -1.40 5.04
CA ASN A 38 -9.27 -1.14 3.60
C ASN A 38 -7.87 -1.40 3.04
N LEU A 39 -6.81 -0.94 3.73
CA LEU A 39 -5.43 -1.22 3.34
C LEU A 39 -5.14 -2.73 3.33
N THR A 40 -5.70 -3.47 4.29
CA THR A 40 -5.54 -4.92 4.36
C THR A 40 -6.19 -5.61 3.16
N ILE A 41 -7.42 -5.22 2.79
CA ILE A 41 -8.11 -5.74 1.60
C ILE A 41 -7.30 -5.48 0.33
N GLU A 42 -6.80 -4.24 0.15
CA GLU A 42 -6.01 -3.87 -1.02
C GLU A 42 -4.68 -4.64 -1.09
N ILE A 43 -3.98 -4.78 0.04
CA ILE A 43 -2.72 -5.55 0.11
C ILE A 43 -2.98 -7.03 -0.20
N CYS A 44 -4.06 -7.62 0.33
CA CYS A 44 -4.45 -8.99 0.00
C CYS A 44 -4.72 -9.15 -1.50
N ALA A 45 -5.47 -8.24 -2.11
CA ALA A 45 -5.76 -8.27 -3.55
C ALA A 45 -4.48 -8.16 -4.41
N LEU A 46 -3.46 -7.43 -3.96
CA LEU A 46 -2.15 -7.41 -4.63
C LEU A 46 -1.41 -8.74 -4.49
N ARG A 47 -1.43 -9.34 -3.30
CA ARG A 47 -0.80 -10.64 -3.05
C ARG A 47 -1.45 -11.77 -3.84
N GLU A 48 -2.77 -11.77 -3.97
CA GLU A 48 -3.52 -12.73 -4.80
C GLU A 48 -3.14 -12.65 -6.29
N LYS A 49 -2.75 -11.46 -6.76
CA LYS A 49 -2.21 -11.25 -8.11
C LYS A 49 -0.74 -11.67 -8.26
N GLY A 50 -0.15 -12.28 -7.22
CA GLY A 50 1.25 -12.72 -7.20
C GLY A 50 2.26 -11.60 -6.98
N ILE A 51 1.83 -10.41 -6.53
CA ILE A 51 2.72 -9.31 -6.20
C ILE A 51 3.18 -9.46 -4.74
N GLU A 52 4.48 -9.44 -4.52
CA GLU A 52 5.04 -9.47 -3.18
C GLU A 52 4.92 -8.09 -2.52
N VAL A 53 4.36 -8.03 -1.32
CA VAL A 53 4.15 -6.77 -0.61
C VAL A 53 4.96 -6.77 0.69
N ILE A 54 5.77 -5.74 0.88
CA ILE A 54 6.41 -5.40 2.15
C ILE A 54 5.68 -4.18 2.72
N LEU A 55 5.03 -4.34 3.87
CA LEU A 55 4.37 -3.25 4.57
C LEU A 55 5.34 -2.59 5.55
N VAL A 56 5.48 -1.27 5.46
CA VAL A 56 6.21 -0.46 6.43
C VAL A 56 5.21 0.48 7.11
N SER A 57 4.72 0.07 8.27
CA SER A 57 3.88 0.91 9.13
C SER A 57 4.74 1.85 9.95
N SER A 58 4.24 3.04 10.24
CA SER A 58 4.73 3.79 11.41
C SER A 58 4.30 3.03 12.67
N GLY A 59 5.09 3.10 13.74
CA GLY A 59 4.57 2.86 15.08
C GLY A 59 3.54 3.92 15.45
#